data_AF-X5A342-F1
#
_entry.id   AF-X5A342-F1
#
_cell.length_a   1.000
_cell.length_b   1.000
_cell.length_c   1.000
_cell.angle_alpha   90.00
_cell.angle_beta   90.00
_cell.angle_gamma   90.00
#
_symmetry.space_group_name_H-M   'P 1'
#
loop_
_entity.id
_entity.type
_entity.pdbx_description
1 polymer ?
#
loop_
_entity_poly.entity_id
_entity_poly.type
_entity_poly.pdbx_seq_one_letter_code
_entity_poly.pdbx_strand_id
1 'polypeptide(L)'
;MAKEEAELGFEEAMDRLELIVRELEHGDVPLEKAIDLFQQGMKLSQLCGAKLEQVERKIEMIVEEDGQLRKKPFGADLEGESDDSK
;
A
#
# COMPACT_ATOMS: atom_id res chain seq x y z
N MET A 1 -4.33 -20.92 8.16
CA MET A 1 -3.97 -19.57 8.64
C MET A 1 -3.90 -18.54 7.51
N ALA A 2 -3.49 -18.89 6.28
CA ALA A 2 -3.44 -17.97 5.13
C ALA A 2 -4.78 -17.34 4.68
N LYS A 3 -5.92 -17.71 5.28
CA LYS A 3 -7.26 -17.20 4.91
C LYS A 3 -7.68 -15.98 5.73
N GLU A 4 -7.07 -15.75 6.90
CA GLU A 4 -7.41 -14.63 7.78
C GLU A 4 -6.69 -13.33 7.39
N GLU A 5 -5.55 -13.40 6.70
CA GLU A 5 -4.79 -12.21 6.28
C GLU A 5 -5.48 -11.43 5.15
N ALA A 6 -6.28 -12.10 4.30
CA ALA A 6 -6.98 -11.46 3.19
C ALA A 6 -8.20 -10.62 3.63
N GLU A 7 -8.72 -10.84 4.84
CA GLU A 7 -9.87 -10.10 5.39
C GLU A 7 -9.47 -8.96 6.35
N LEU A 8 -8.18 -8.78 6.64
CA LEU A 8 -7.72 -7.69 7.51
C LEU A 8 -8.07 -6.32 6.92
N GLY A 9 -8.51 -5.39 7.77
CA GLY A 9 -8.60 -3.98 7.44
C GLY A 9 -7.22 -3.37 7.12
N PHE A 10 -7.19 -2.19 6.50
CA PHE A 10 -5.93 -1.47 6.28
C PHE A 10 -5.25 -1.14 7.62
N GLU A 11 -6.01 -0.58 8.57
CA GLU A 11 -5.52 -0.21 9.90
C GLU A 11 -4.98 -1.43 10.67
N GLU A 12 -5.72 -2.54 10.69
CA GLU A 12 -5.28 -3.76 11.36
C GLU A 12 -4.02 -4.37 10.73
N ALA A 13 -3.93 -4.35 9.39
CA ALA A 13 -2.73 -4.80 8.70
C ALA A 13 -1.52 -3.92 9.04
N MET A 14 -1.75 -2.62 9.24
CA MET A 14 -0.71 -1.67 9.60
C MET A 14 -0.24 -1.82 11.05
N ASP A 15 -1.16 -1.96 11.99
CA ASP A 15 -0.83 -2.23 13.40
C ASP A 15 0.01 -3.51 13.54
N ARG A 16 -0.34 -4.56 12.79
CA ARG A 16 0.43 -5.82 12.77
C ARG A 16 1.81 -5.63 12.16
N LEU A 17 1.93 -4.86 11.09
CA LEU A 17 3.23 -4.58 10.47
C LEU A 17 4.14 -3.79 11.43
N GLU A 18 3.61 -2.78 12.11
CA GLU A 18 4.35 -2.03 13.12
C GLU A 18 4.86 -2.92 14.24
N LEU A 19 4.01 -3.83 14.73
CA LEU A 19 4.40 -4.79 15.76
C LEU A 19 5.56 -5.67 15.30
N ILE A 20 5.48 -6.20 14.08
CA ILE A 20 6.54 -7.02 13.48
C ILE A 20 7.85 -6.23 13.37
N VAL A 21 7.79 -4.98 12.89
CA VAL A 21 8.97 -4.11 12.77
C VAL A 21 9.60 -3.89 14.14
N ARG A 22 8.79 -3.56 15.16
CA ARG A 22 9.28 -3.39 16.54
C ARG A 22 9.92 -4.66 17.10
N GLU A 23 9.36 -5.83 16.83
CA GLU A 23 9.97 -7.11 17.25
C GLU A 23 11.32 -7.34 16.57
N LEU A 24 11.43 -7.07 15.26
CA LEU A 24 12.67 -7.22 14.51
C LEU A 24 13.75 -6.22 14.95
N GLU A 25 13.37 -4.99 15.28
CA GLU A 25 14.29 -3.94 15.77
C GLU A 25 14.84 -4.23 17.17
N HIS A 26 14.12 -5.00 17.99
CA HIS A 26 14.55 -5.33 19.35
C HIS A 26 15.78 -6.26 19.38
N GLY A 27 16.12 -6.92 18.28
CA GLY A 27 17.39 -7.67 18.10
C GLY A 27 17.53 -8.98 18.89
N ASP A 28 16.66 -9.25 19.87
CA ASP A 28 16.65 -10.49 20.67
C ASP A 28 15.82 -11.63 20.02
N VAL A 29 15.48 -11.50 18.74
CA VAL A 29 14.67 -12.50 18.02
C VAL A 29 15.59 -13.56 17.41
N PRO A 30 15.37 -14.87 17.68
CA PRO A 30 16.10 -15.93 17.02
C PRO A 30 15.98 -15.85 15.50
N LEU A 31 17.04 -16.19 14.77
CA LEU A 31 17.11 -16.06 13.30
C LEU A 31 15.91 -16.68 12.57
N GLU A 32 15.51 -17.90 12.97
CA GLU A 32 14.35 -18.59 12.38
C GLU A 32 13.06 -17.78 12.53
N LYS A 33 12.81 -17.25 13.73
CA LYS A 33 11.65 -16.40 14.00
C LYS A 33 11.76 -15.05 13.26
N ALA A 34 12.96 -14.49 13.13
CA ALA A 34 13.17 -13.25 12.39
C ALA A 34 12.83 -13.41 10.90
N ILE A 35 13.16 -14.55 10.30
CA ILE A 35 12.80 -14.88 8.90
C ILE A 35 11.28 -14.96 8.76
N ASP A 36 10.60 -15.64 9.69
CA ASP A 36 9.13 -15.77 9.67
C ASP A 36 8.43 -14.42 9.83
N LEU A 37 8.91 -13.58 10.75
CA LEU A 37 8.42 -12.22 10.97
C LEU A 37 8.64 -11.35 9.74
N PHE A 38 9.81 -11.42 9.12
CA PHE A 38 10.10 -10.69 7.89
C PHE A 38 9.16 -11.09 6.74
N GLN A 39 8.92 -12.39 6.54
CA GLN A 39 7.98 -12.86 5.53
C GLN A 39 6.55 -12.37 5.78
N GLN A 40 6.10 -12.40 7.03
CA GLN A 40 4.80 -11.86 7.43
C GLN A 40 4.73 -10.34 7.17
N GLY A 41 5.78 -9.60 7.54
CA GLY A 41 5.89 -8.17 7.31
C GLY A 41 5.80 -7.82 5.82
N MET A 42 6.49 -8.57 4.95
CA MET A 42 6.39 -8.36 3.51
C MET A 42 4.98 -8.57 2.97
N LYS A 43 4.27 -9.61 3.42
CA LYS A 43 2.89 -9.87 3.02
C LYS A 43 1.95 -8.75 3.46
N LEU A 44 2.08 -8.28 4.69
CA LEU A 44 1.28 -7.17 5.21
C LEU A 44 1.56 -5.87 4.46
N SER A 45 2.83 -5.59 4.14
CA SER A 45 3.20 -4.43 3.33
C SER A 45 2.56 -4.48 1.93
N GLN A 46 2.63 -5.63 1.26
CA GLN A 46 1.95 -5.85 -0.03
C GLN A 46 0.44 -5.67 0.07
N LEU A 47 -0.18 -6.19 1.13
CA LEU A 47 -1.61 -6.04 1.38
C LEU A 47 -2.01 -4.57 1.56
N CYS A 48 -1.23 -3.80 2.33
CA CYS A 48 -1.46 -2.38 2.54
C CYS A 48 -1.36 -1.59 1.24
N GLY A 49 -0.30 -1.85 0.44
CA GLY A 49 -0.13 -1.24 -0.87
C GLY A 49 -1.30 -1.55 -1.82
N ALA A 50 -1.73 -2.81 -1.89
CA ALA A 50 -2.87 -3.20 -2.73
C ALA A 50 -4.19 -2.53 -2.32
N LYS A 51 -4.42 -2.34 -1.01
CA LYS A 51 -5.59 -1.61 -0.51
C LYS A 51 -5.54 -0.13 -0.87
N LEU A 52 -4.38 0.51 -0.74
CA LEU A 52 -4.20 1.92 -1.13
C LEU A 52 -4.43 2.10 -2.64
N GLU A 53 -3.83 1.25 -3.47
CA GLU A 53 -4.03 1.27 -4.93
C GLU A 53 -5.51 1.05 -5.31
N GLN A 54 -6.23 0.20 -4.56
CA GLN A 54 -7.67 0.04 -4.74
C GLN A 54 -8.46 1.31 -4.40
N VAL A 55 -8.05 2.03 -3.35
CA VAL A 55 -8.67 3.31 -2.95
C VAL A 55 -8.35 4.39 -3.97
N GLU A 56 -7.10 4.53 -4.40
CA GLU A 56 -6.67 5.48 -5.43
C GLU A 56 -7.47 5.30 -6.73
N ARG A 57 -7.64 4.06 -7.21
CA ARG A 57 -8.47 3.76 -8.38
C ARG A 57 -9.95 4.14 -8.22
N LYS A 58 -10.47 4.15 -6.99
CA LYS A 58 -11.86 4.51 -6.69
C LYS A 58 -12.05 6.01 -6.49
N ILE A 59 -10.99 6.75 -6.21
CA ILE A 59 -11.07 8.20 -6.03
C ILE A 59 -11.14 8.85 -7.42
N GLU A 60 -12.26 9.49 -7.68
CA GLU A 60 -12.42 10.39 -8.82
C GLU A 60 -12.18 11.83 -8.35
N MET A 61 -11.31 12.57 -9.02
CA MET A 61 -11.15 14.01 -8.82
C MET A 61 -11.97 14.78 -9.87
N ILE A 62 -12.53 15.92 -9.48
CA ILE A 62 -13.13 16.86 -10.44
C ILE A 62 -12.03 17.81 -10.91
N VAL A 63 -11.74 17.82 -12.21
CA VAL A 63 -10.83 18.74 -12.88
C VAL A 63 -11.61 19.66 -13.80
N GLU A 64 -11.14 20.88 -14.00
CA GLU A 64 -11.64 21.78 -15.03
C GLU A 64 -10.75 21.67 -16.28
N GLU A 65 -11.32 21.20 -17.39
CA GLU A 65 -10.66 21.16 -18.71
C GLU A 65 -11.50 21.96 -19.70
N ASP A 66 -10.89 22.91 -20.40
CA ASP A 66 -11.55 23.75 -21.41
C ASP A 66 -12.83 24.44 -20.91
N GLY A 67 -12.84 24.87 -19.64
CA GLY A 67 -14.01 25.50 -18.99
C GLY A 67 -15.15 24.54 -18.66
N GLN A 68 -14.91 23.22 -18.74
CA GLN A 68 -15.86 22.17 -18.36
C GLN A 68 -15.32 21.33 -17.21
N LEU A 69 -16.15 21.10 -16.19
CA LEU A 69 -15.81 20.18 -15.10
C LEU A 69 -15.91 18.73 -15.59
N ARG A 70 -14.83 17.97 -15.44
CA ARG A 70 -14.72 16.55 -15.78
C ARG A 70 -14.21 15.76 -14.59
N LYS A 71 -14.57 14.48 -14.52
CA LYS A 71 -14.03 13.55 -13.53
C LYS A 71 -12.82 12.84 -14.12
N LYS A 72 -11.74 12.75 -13.36
CA LYS A 72 -10.55 11.97 -13.69
C LYS A 72 -10.15 11.06 -12.52
N PRO A 73 -9.50 9.91 -12.79
CA PRO A 73 -8.88 9.11 -11.73
C PRO A 73 -7.85 9.94 -10.96
N PHE A 74 -7.80 9.78 -9.64
CA PHE A 74 -6.77 10.37 -8.80
C PHE A 74 -5.37 9.88 -9.24
N GLY A 75 -4.45 10.82 -9.51
CA GLY A 75 -3.08 10.50 -9.93
C GLY A 75 -2.82 10.46 -11.44
N ALA A 76 -3.84 10.65 -12.28
CA ALA A 76 -3.70 10.63 -13.75
C ALA A 76 -2.69 11.64 -14.32
N ASP A 77 -2.40 12.72 -13.59
CA ASP A 77 -1.44 13.76 -14.03
C ASP A 77 0.02 13.45 -13.61
N LEU A 78 0.25 12.48 -12.70
CA LEU A 78 1.60 12.09 -12.25
C LEU A 78 2.33 11.18 -13.26
N GLU A 79 1.60 10.59 -14.22
CA GLU A 79 2.14 9.72 -15.26
C GLU A 79 2.47 10.49 -16.56
N GLY A 80 2.29 11.82 -16.58
CA GLY A 80 2.39 12.66 -17.78
C GLY A 80 3.74 13.35 -18.04
N GLU A 81 4.74 13.25 -17.16
CA GLU A 81 6.07 13.88 -17.34
C GLU A 81 7.16 12.91 -17.86
N SER A 82 6.77 11.92 -18.67
CA SER A 82 7.70 11.26 -19.59
C SER A 82 7.24 11.47 -21.03
N ASP A 83 7.07 12.75 -21.44
CA ASP A 83 7.13 13.09 -22.86
C ASP A 83 8.60 12.98 -23.29
N ASP A 84 8.90 11.81 -23.86
CA ASP A 84 10.07 11.50 -24.66
C ASP A 84 10.20 12.57 -25.76
N SER A 85 10.78 13.71 -25.41
CA SER A 85 11.19 14.74 -26.37
C SER A 85 12.33 14.17 -27.20
N LYS A 86 11.93 13.64 -28.35
CA LYS A 86 12.69 13.36 -29.56
C LYS A 86 13.90 14.27 -29.81
#